data_AF-A0A2E8RSG0-F1
#
_entry.id   AF-A0A2E8RSG0-F1
#
_cell.length_a   1.000
_cell.length_b   1.000
_cell.length_c   1.000
_cell.angle_alpha   90.00
_cell.angle_beta   90.00
_cell.angle_gamma   90.00
#
_symmetry.space_group_name_H-M   'P 1'
#
loop_
_entity.id
_entity.type
_entity.pdbx_description
1 polymer ?
#
loop_
_entity_poly.entity_id
_entity_poly.type
_entity_poly.pdbx_seq_one_letter_code
_entity_poly.pdbx_strand_id
1 'polypeptide(L)' 'MGLVRVVNGHTFFLHDGRARNLQEAILWHGGEAERSRRNFISLSKSDRDSLLSFLNSL' A
#
# COMPACT_ATOMS: atom_id res chain seq x y z
N MET A 1 -1.62 13.37 1.71
CA MET A 1 -1.28 13.25 0.28
C MET A 1 -2.52 12.84 -0.49
N GLY A 2 -3.49 13.76 -0.54
CA GLY A 2 -4.81 13.53 -1.09
C GLY A 2 -4.85 13.80 -2.59
N LEU A 3 -4.11 13.01 -3.38
CA LEU A 3 -4.08 13.19 -4.84
C LEU A 3 -4.30 11.91 -5.67
N VAL A 4 -4.61 10.77 -5.05
CA VAL A 4 -4.89 9.53 -5.81
C VAL A 4 -6.36 9.39 -6.22
N ARG A 5 -7.28 10.18 -5.64
CA ARG A 5 -8.74 10.02 -5.88
C ARG A 5 -9.30 10.79 -7.08
N VAL A 6 -8.57 11.74 -7.66
CA VAL A 6 -9.15 12.71 -8.61
C VAL A 6 -8.87 12.38 -10.08
N VAL A 7 -7.84 11.61 -10.41
CA VAL A 7 -7.44 11.41 -11.83
C VAL A 7 -7.85 10.08 -12.46
N ASN A 8 -7.96 8.99 -11.70
CA ASN A 8 -8.41 7.70 -12.25
C ASN A 8 -9.56 7.17 -11.41
N GLY A 9 -10.73 6.98 -12.02
CA GLY A 9 -11.93 6.38 -11.41
C GLY A 9 -11.78 4.93 -10.95
N HIS A 10 -10.56 4.50 -10.62
CA HIS A 10 -10.19 3.17 -10.15
C HIS A 10 -9.00 3.26 -9.17
N THR A 11 -9.11 2.60 -8.01
CA THR A 11 -8.03 2.38 -7.03
C THR A 11 -7.15 1.20 -7.46
N PHE A 12 -6.53 1.30 -8.64
CA PHE A 12 -5.55 0.32 -9.09
C PHE A 12 -4.16 0.76 -8.61
N PHE A 13 -3.62 0.01 -7.67
CA PHE A 13 -2.23 0.18 -7.22
C PHE A 13 -1.33 -0.76 -8.05
N LEU A 14 -0.05 -0.39 -8.23
CA LEU A 14 0.93 -0.97 -9.17
C LEU A 14 0.73 -0.55 -10.64
N HIS A 15 1.81 -0.59 -11.43
CA HIS A 15 1.82 -0.21 -12.85
C HIS A 15 0.92 -1.08 -13.74
N ASP A 16 0.63 -2.31 -13.32
CA ASP A 16 -0.24 -3.29 -13.99
C ASP A 16 -1.64 -3.38 -13.37
N GLY A 17 -1.93 -2.57 -12.34
CA GLY A 17 -3.24 -2.43 -11.71
C GLY A 17 -3.77 -3.65 -10.98
N ARG A 18 -2.92 -4.64 -10.69
CA ARG A 18 -3.34 -5.89 -10.05
C ARG A 18 -3.76 -5.72 -8.59
N ALA A 19 -3.21 -4.74 -7.85
CA ALA A 19 -3.51 -4.58 -6.43
C ALA A 19 -4.82 -3.81 -6.21
N ARG A 20 -5.73 -4.42 -5.47
CA ARG A 20 -7.09 -3.93 -5.18
C ARG A 20 -7.16 -3.08 -3.92
N ASN A 21 -6.08 -3.07 -3.12
CA ASN A 21 -5.94 -2.27 -1.91
C ASN A 21 -4.47 -2.00 -1.58
N LEU A 22 -4.23 -1.07 -0.65
CA LEU A 22 -2.89 -0.66 -0.19
C LEU A 22 -2.06 -1.82 0.36
N GLN A 23 -2.69 -2.77 1.06
CA GLN A 23 -1.98 -3.91 1.63
C GLN A 23 -1.45 -4.84 0.51
N GLU A 24 -2.26 -5.12 -0.51
CA GLU A 24 -1.81 -5.88 -1.68
C GLU A 24 -0.70 -5.16 -2.44
N ALA A 25 -0.81 -3.84 -2.58
CA ALA A 25 0.23 -3.02 -3.21
C ALA A 25 1.58 -3.16 -2.48
N ILE A 26 1.57 -3.06 -1.14
CA ILE A 26 2.75 -3.21 -0.30
C ILE A 26 3.33 -4.63 -0.41
N LEU A 27 2.48 -5.66 -0.42
CA LEU A 27 2.91 -7.06 -0.44
C LEU A 27 3.44 -7.52 -1.81
N TRP A 28 3.03 -6.87 -2.89
CA TRP A 28 3.42 -7.22 -4.26
C TRP A 28 4.55 -6.35 -4.81
N HIS A 29 4.95 -5.31 -4.09
CA HIS A 29 6.14 -4.52 -4.41
C HIS A 29 7.43 -5.30 -4.13
N GLY A 30 8.23 -5.51 -5.17
CA GLY A 30 9.58 -6.07 -5.10
C GLY A 30 10.64 -5.06 -5.54
N GLY A 31 11.88 -5.53 -5.77
CA GLY A 31 13.00 -4.68 -6.20
C GLY A 31 13.43 -3.70 -5.11
N GLU A 32 13.39 -2.40 -5.39
CA GLU A 32 13.80 -1.35 -4.44
C GLU A 32 12.90 -1.28 -3.19
N ALA A 33 11.63 -1.67 -3.31
CA ALA A 33 10.67 -1.69 -2.22
C ALA A 33 10.69 -2.97 -1.37
N GLU A 34 11.54 -3.94 -1.70
CA GLU A 34 11.62 -5.24 -1.01
C GLU A 34 11.92 -5.10 0.49
N ARG A 35 12.75 -4.11 0.87
CA ARG A 35 13.05 -3.82 2.29
C ARG A 35 11.81 -3.35 3.03
N SER A 36 11.04 -2.44 2.43
CA SER A 36 9.79 -1.92 3.00
C SER A 36 8.74 -3.02 3.12
N ARG A 37 8.64 -3.91 2.12
CA ARG A 37 7.78 -5.09 2.16
C ARG A 37 8.12 -5.99 3.35
N ARG A 38 9.40 -6.33 3.54
CA ARG A 38 9.84 -7.17 4.66
C ARG A 38 9.55 -6.52 6.01
N ASN A 39 9.80 -5.22 6.14
CA ASN A 39 9.47 -4.47 7.35
C ASN A 39 7.98 -4.54 7.66
N PHE A 40 7.12 -4.33 6.65
CA PHE A 40 5.67 -4.45 6.80
C PHE A 40 5.22 -5.85 7.25
N ILE A 41 5.84 -6.91 6.70
CA ILE A 41 5.58 -8.30 7.10
C ILE A 41 6.08 -8.59 8.52
N SER A 42 7.11 -7.88 9.00
CA SER A 42 7.61 -8.04 10.37
C SER A 42 6.79 -7.28 11.43
N LEU A 43 5.95 -6.33 11.02
CA LEU A 43 5.09 -5.58 11.94
C LEU A 43 4.07 -6.50 12.61
N SER A 44 3.70 -6.18 13.85
CA SER A 44 2.54 -6.78 14.50
C SER A 44 1.26 -6.44 13.74
N LYS A 45 0.17 -7.18 13.96
CA LYS A 45 -1.11 -6.89 13.31
C LYS A 45 -1.61 -5.47 13.63
N SER A 46 -1.51 -5.04 14.90
CA SER A 46 -1.92 -3.70 15.33
C SER A 46 -1.11 -2.59 14.67
N ASP A 47 0.19 -2.80 14.45
CA ASP A 47 1.04 -1.80 13.79
C ASP A 47 0.74 -1.72 12.29
N ARG A 48 0.43 -2.85 11.65
CA ARG A 48 -0.03 -2.85 10.25
C ARG A 48 -1.36 -2.13 10.11
N ASP A 49 -2.31 -2.38 11.02
CA ASP A 49 -3.62 -1.73 10.99
C ASP A 49 -3.48 -0.21 11.21
N SER A 50 -2.59 0.20 12.12
CA SER A 50 -2.28 1.63 12.35
C SER A 50 -1.63 2.29 11.13
N LEU A 51 -0.68 1.60 10.48
CA LEU A 51 -0.04 2.09 9.26
C LEU A 51 -1.04 2.20 8.10
N LEU A 52 -1.91 1.20 7.92
CA LEU A 52 -2.96 1.23 6.89
C LEU A 52 -3.98 2.35 7.16
N SER A 53 -4.35 2.57 8.42
CA SER A 53 -5.21 3.68 8.82
C SER A 53 -4.58 5.04 8.50
N PHE A 54 -3.30 5.22 8.84
CA PHE A 54 -2.54 6.42 8.49
C PHE A 54 -2.51 6.65 6.97
N LEU A 55 -2.18 5.62 6.18
CA LEU A 55 -2.12 5.73 4.72
C LEU A 55 -3.48 6.04 4.08
N ASN A 56 -4.58 5.55 4.66
CA ASN A 56 -5.94 5.86 4.21
C ASN A 56 -6.41 7.28 4.55
N SER A 57 -5.77 7.93 5.53
CA SER A 57 -6.12 9.29 5.98
C SER A 57 -5.45 10.42 5.18
N LEU A 58 -4.51 10.07 4.31
CA LEU A 58 -3.71 11.00 3.50
C LEU A 58 -4.47 11.52 2.28
#